data_AF-A0A7C8IVX2-F1
#
_entry.id   AF-A0A7C8IVX2-F1
#
_cell.length_a   1.000
_cell.length_b   1.000
_cell.length_c   1.000
_cell.angle_alpha   90.00
_cell.angle_beta   90.00
_cell.angle_gamma   90.00
#
_symmetry.space_group_name_H-M   'P 1'
#
loop_
_entity.id
_entity.type
_entity.pdbx_description
1 polymer ?
#
loop_
_entity_poly.entity_id
_entity_poly.type
_entity_poly.pdbx_seq_one_letter_code
_entity_poly.pdbx_strand_id
1 'polypeptide(L)'
;MGNRGDSRNQIQYACAMDEEDAPVEAEAAAIENLFRDIPRRSKKGLIRLGRIDDRDEEQDEDEVLHEIIDLTGEDPSTEQRSGSQTLRNPPVLPAALINHYDLGGVKLKPGSTVEIPMLEGPQLFQASFLWITHVINTSSGIKLRGIPLTRARNLRGRLNRLRNELAMILHVDADDSRPEEVQAAVEIPITDVIKTRNCHLTNADFPQHRTVLGIHSNIANLEQDGVLMCRWRCIFKYRDSVTRIAHINQTRKNAVPFEFIVEHLNAKQVNKKRFTVPESSRFNVWRGGKTRGGEHDPENENGPVNGPVVQVDGKEDPELVIVGKKLGQRYTFGDMFSGAGGASCGARKAGFQIKVACDHHAGACNTYAEVFPEAQLYDIDIFDFIRSEGVKVRVDVLHLSPPCQYWSPAHTVVGVNDGANIKALSACHELINKLRPRLFTLEQTYGILHPKFEFYFNRLVHGFTQYNYSVRWKIVNLVDWGSPA
;
A
#
# COMPACT_ATOMS: atom_id res chain seq x y z
N MET A 1 -25.58 37.92 61.04
CA MET A 1 -25.24 38.78 59.88
C MET A 1 -24.08 38.11 59.16
N GLY A 2 -24.04 37.81 57.88
CA GLY A 2 -24.94 37.90 56.76
C GLY A 2 -24.35 37.00 55.65
N ASN A 3 -25.16 36.73 54.65
CA ASN A 3 -25.09 35.64 53.68
C ASN A 3 -24.06 35.85 52.53
N ARG A 4 -23.92 34.81 51.69
CA ARG A 4 -23.23 34.66 50.38
C ARG A 4 -21.79 34.09 50.48
N GLY A 5 -21.43 32.93 49.91
CA GLY A 5 -22.06 32.09 48.89
C GLY A 5 -21.06 31.93 47.73
N ASP A 6 -20.43 30.77 47.60
CA ASP A 6 -20.07 30.23 46.29
C ASP A 6 -19.89 28.71 46.36
N SER A 7 -20.74 28.00 45.63
CA SER A 7 -20.83 26.55 45.56
C SER A 7 -20.23 26.07 44.25
N ARG A 8 -19.13 25.31 44.30
CA ARG A 8 -18.72 24.43 43.19
C ARG A 8 -18.73 23.00 43.68
N ASN A 9 -19.79 22.28 43.31
CA ASN A 9 -19.95 20.85 43.52
C ASN A 9 -18.90 20.07 42.72
N GLN A 10 -18.21 19.17 43.42
CA GLN A 10 -17.54 18.00 42.85
C GLN A 10 -18.59 17.05 42.24
N ILE A 11 -18.32 16.53 41.05
CA ILE A 11 -19.04 15.37 40.51
C ILE A 11 -18.00 14.26 40.28
N GLN A 12 -18.12 13.20 41.06
CA GLN A 12 -17.45 11.91 40.87
C GLN A 12 -17.95 11.26 39.58
N TYR A 13 -17.03 10.87 38.69
CA TYR A 13 -17.33 9.93 37.60
C TYR A 13 -17.13 8.51 38.14
N ALA A 14 -18.24 7.80 38.33
CA ALA A 14 -18.25 6.35 38.55
C ALA A 14 -18.00 5.65 37.21
N CYS A 15 -17.06 4.72 37.22
CA CYS A 15 -16.70 3.85 36.10
C CYS A 15 -17.82 2.81 35.92
N ALA A 16 -18.60 2.93 34.85
CA ALA A 16 -19.51 1.87 34.41
C ALA A 16 -18.71 0.88 33.56
N MET A 17 -18.67 -0.37 34.00
CA MET A 17 -18.12 -1.49 33.26
C MET A 17 -19.08 -1.81 32.10
N ASP A 18 -18.55 -1.87 30.88
CA ASP A 18 -19.29 -2.30 29.70
C ASP A 18 -19.55 -3.82 29.78
N GLU A 19 -20.81 -4.20 30.01
CA GLU A 19 -21.34 -5.54 29.81
C GLU A 19 -21.95 -5.62 28.40
N GLU A 20 -21.25 -6.16 27.39
CA GLU A 20 -21.88 -6.72 26.17
C GLU A 20 -20.87 -7.53 25.30
N ASP A 21 -20.34 -8.64 25.83
CA ASP A 21 -19.55 -9.62 25.06
C ASP A 21 -20.06 -11.06 25.35
N ALA A 22 -20.90 -11.61 24.47
CA ALA A 22 -21.18 -13.05 24.34
C ALA A 22 -21.82 -13.34 22.96
N PRO A 23 -21.75 -14.55 22.37
CA PRO A 23 -20.99 -15.76 22.71
C PRO A 23 -19.88 -16.10 21.68
N VAL A 24 -19.77 -15.37 20.56
CA VAL A 24 -18.82 -15.68 19.47
C VAL A 24 -17.39 -15.18 19.78
N GLU A 25 -17.24 -14.09 20.55
CA GLU A 25 -15.93 -13.67 21.07
C GLU A 25 -15.40 -14.64 22.13
N ALA A 26 -16.26 -15.41 22.81
CA ALA A 26 -15.85 -16.37 23.83
C ALA A 26 -15.11 -17.59 23.25
N GLU A 27 -15.52 -18.11 22.09
CA GLU A 27 -14.80 -19.20 21.42
C GLU A 27 -13.45 -18.73 20.85
N ALA A 28 -13.41 -17.56 20.22
CA ALA A 28 -12.18 -16.98 19.70
C ALA A 28 -11.17 -16.64 20.82
N ALA A 29 -11.66 -16.09 21.94
CA ALA A 29 -10.85 -15.81 23.12
C ALA A 29 -10.44 -17.09 23.89
N ALA A 30 -11.27 -18.13 23.93
CA ALA A 30 -10.93 -19.42 24.52
C ALA A 30 -9.80 -20.11 23.75
N ILE A 31 -9.85 -20.05 22.41
CA ILE A 31 -8.79 -20.53 21.54
C ILE A 31 -7.49 -19.73 21.76
N GLU A 32 -7.59 -18.40 21.86
CA GLU A 32 -6.43 -17.51 22.08
C GLU A 32 -5.80 -17.67 23.47
N ASN A 33 -6.61 -17.93 24.51
CA ASN A 33 -6.14 -18.25 25.86
C ASN A 33 -5.45 -19.61 25.92
N LEU A 34 -5.93 -20.61 25.17
CA LEU A 34 -5.26 -21.91 25.04
C LEU A 34 -3.84 -21.80 24.44
N PHE A 35 -3.58 -20.76 23.63
CA PHE A 35 -2.25 -20.49 23.05
C PHE A 35 -1.28 -19.76 23.99
N ARG A 36 -1.74 -19.13 25.09
CA ARG A 36 -0.87 -18.46 26.07
C ARG A 36 -0.16 -19.43 27.01
N ASP A 37 -0.77 -20.59 27.29
CA ASP A 37 -0.28 -21.56 28.27
C ASP A 37 0.63 -22.66 27.69
N ILE A 38 0.95 -22.59 26.39
CA ILE A 38 1.91 -23.51 25.77
C ILE A 38 3.33 -23.07 26.15
N PRO A 39 4.16 -23.91 26.81
CA PRO A 39 5.51 -23.53 27.22
C PRO A 39 6.32 -23.08 26.00
N ARG A 40 6.90 -21.87 26.08
CA ARG A 40 7.77 -21.27 25.05
C ARG A 40 8.89 -22.25 24.67
N ARG A 41 8.69 -23.02 23.59
CA ARG A 41 9.74 -23.88 23.04
C ARG A 41 10.78 -23.00 22.33
N SER A 42 12.01 -23.14 22.83
CA SER A 42 13.30 -22.64 22.36
C SER A 42 13.37 -22.19 20.89
N LYS A 43 13.94 -21.00 20.67
CA LYS A 43 14.34 -20.43 19.36
C LYS A 43 15.52 -21.19 18.69
N LYS A 44 15.49 -22.52 18.68
CA LYS A 44 16.43 -23.34 17.89
C LYS A 44 15.66 -24.41 17.12
N GLY A 45 15.71 -24.29 15.79
CA GLY A 45 15.16 -25.26 14.85
C GLY A 45 13.86 -24.81 14.19
N LEU A 46 13.90 -23.74 13.38
CA LEU A 46 12.92 -23.58 12.31
C LEU A 46 13.21 -24.71 11.31
N ILE A 47 12.36 -25.74 11.28
CA ILE A 47 12.38 -26.73 10.21
C ILE A 47 12.05 -25.97 8.92
N ARG A 48 12.95 -26.03 7.94
CA ARG A 48 12.72 -25.54 6.57
C ARG A 48 11.44 -26.20 6.05
N LEU A 49 10.41 -25.40 5.79
CA LEU A 49 9.28 -25.83 4.99
C LEU A 49 9.81 -26.11 3.58
N GLY A 50 9.92 -27.39 3.25
CA GLY A 50 10.10 -27.85 1.89
C GLY A 50 8.90 -27.46 1.04
N ARG A 51 9.16 -27.31 -0.27
CA ARG A 51 8.15 -27.16 -1.33
C ARG A 51 6.93 -28.02 -1.04
N ILE A 52 5.75 -27.39 -0.96
CA ILE A 52 4.47 -28.10 -1.03
C ILE A 52 3.67 -27.39 -2.12
N ASP A 53 3.66 -28.02 -3.29
CA ASP A 53 2.67 -27.99 -4.37
C ASP A 53 1.69 -26.80 -4.36
N ASP A 54 2.15 -25.66 -4.86
CA ASP A 54 1.29 -24.78 -5.66
C ASP A 54 1.38 -25.34 -7.09
N ARG A 55 0.49 -26.28 -7.43
CA ARG A 55 0.39 -26.73 -8.83
C ARG A 55 -0.09 -25.57 -9.67
N ASP A 56 0.62 -25.39 -10.77
CA ASP A 56 0.30 -24.47 -11.84
C ASP A 56 -1.12 -24.74 -12.36
N GLU A 57 -2.03 -23.81 -12.10
CA GLU A 57 -3.19 -23.60 -12.96
C GLU A 57 -2.77 -22.50 -13.96
N GLU A 58 -2.04 -22.91 -14.99
CA GLU A 58 -2.07 -22.20 -16.26
C GLU A 58 -3.52 -22.31 -16.78
N GLN A 59 -4.22 -21.18 -16.84
CA GLN A 59 -5.47 -21.06 -17.56
C GLN A 59 -5.35 -19.91 -18.56
N ASP A 60 -5.23 -20.34 -19.82
CA ASP A 60 -5.74 -19.74 -21.06
C ASP A 60 -5.77 -18.21 -21.11
N GLU A 61 -4.67 -17.66 -21.62
CA GLU A 61 -4.62 -16.35 -22.27
C GLU A 61 -5.23 -16.50 -23.67
N ASP A 62 -6.35 -15.83 -23.95
CA ASP A 62 -6.71 -15.51 -25.33
C ASP A 62 -7.55 -14.22 -25.43
N GLU A 63 -7.31 -13.51 -26.54
CA GLU A 63 -7.80 -12.20 -27.00
C GLU A 63 -7.16 -10.93 -26.40
N VAL A 64 -5.88 -10.72 -26.72
CA VAL A 64 -5.24 -9.40 -26.63
C VAL A 64 -5.66 -8.54 -27.82
N LEU A 65 -6.65 -7.67 -27.62
CA LEU A 65 -6.92 -6.55 -28.52
C LEU A 65 -5.74 -5.56 -28.49
N HIS A 66 -5.24 -5.21 -29.67
CA HIS A 66 -4.26 -4.13 -29.82
C HIS A 66 -4.88 -2.79 -29.37
N GLU A 67 -4.55 -2.34 -28.16
CA GLU A 67 -5.00 -1.04 -27.64
C GLU A 67 -3.82 -0.09 -27.49
N ILE A 68 -3.66 0.79 -28.48
CA ILE A 68 -2.76 1.93 -28.45
C ILE A 68 -3.25 2.89 -27.35
N ILE A 69 -2.38 3.21 -26.38
CA ILE A 69 -2.59 4.35 -25.49
C ILE A 69 -2.48 5.61 -26.35
N ASP A 70 -3.62 6.16 -26.74
CA ASP A 70 -3.69 7.40 -27.50
C ASP A 70 -3.49 8.60 -26.57
N LEU A 71 -2.28 9.18 -26.62
CA LEU A 71 -1.91 10.42 -25.95
C LEU A 71 -2.17 11.68 -26.82
N THR A 72 -2.78 11.54 -28.00
CA THR A 72 -3.18 12.69 -28.83
C THR A 72 -4.53 13.27 -28.45
N GLY A 73 -5.16 12.72 -27.40
CA GLY A 73 -6.29 13.40 -26.76
C GLY A 73 -5.84 14.78 -26.31
N GLU A 74 -6.42 15.82 -26.90
CA GLU A 74 -6.35 17.18 -26.41
C GLU A 74 -6.51 17.12 -24.89
N ASP A 75 -5.56 17.72 -24.15
CA ASP A 75 -5.84 18.13 -22.79
C ASP A 75 -7.14 18.92 -22.89
N PRO A 76 -8.27 18.51 -22.27
CA PRO A 76 -9.48 19.28 -22.37
C PRO A 76 -9.25 20.52 -21.50
N SER A 77 -8.53 21.47 -22.10
CA SER A 77 -8.44 22.83 -21.68
C SER A 77 -9.87 23.33 -21.65
N THR A 78 -10.38 23.55 -20.44
CA THR A 78 -11.54 24.40 -20.21
C THR A 78 -12.85 23.89 -20.84
N GLU A 79 -13.23 22.62 -20.64
CA GLU A 79 -14.66 22.31 -20.72
C GLU A 79 -15.37 22.99 -19.55
N GLN A 80 -16.22 23.95 -19.91
CA GLN A 80 -17.07 24.71 -18.99
C GLN A 80 -17.83 23.77 -18.06
N ARG A 81 -17.77 24.07 -16.75
CA ARG A 81 -18.59 23.44 -15.70
C ARG A 81 -20.06 23.44 -16.13
N SER A 82 -20.58 22.29 -16.55
CA SER A 82 -22.00 22.08 -16.74
C SER A 82 -22.55 21.22 -15.60
N GLY A 83 -23.53 21.78 -14.88
CA GLY A 83 -24.48 21.05 -14.03
C GLY A 83 -23.98 20.53 -12.69
N SER A 84 -24.79 20.72 -11.65
CA SER A 84 -24.69 20.06 -10.34
C SER A 84 -24.62 18.54 -10.52
N GLN A 85 -23.43 17.96 -10.59
CA GLN A 85 -23.26 16.50 -10.60
C GLN A 85 -23.67 15.93 -9.24
N THR A 86 -24.53 14.92 -9.25
CA THR A 86 -24.99 14.25 -8.04
C THR A 86 -23.81 13.56 -7.36
N LEU A 87 -23.47 14.01 -6.16
CA LEU A 87 -22.40 13.41 -5.37
C LEU A 87 -22.68 11.91 -5.14
N ARG A 88 -21.69 11.06 -5.44
CA ARG A 88 -21.74 9.64 -5.07
C ARG A 88 -21.84 9.51 -3.56
N ASN A 89 -22.67 8.60 -3.06
CA ASN A 89 -22.91 8.38 -1.63
C ASN A 89 -23.23 9.68 -0.88
N PRO A 90 -24.37 10.33 -1.16
CA PRO A 90 -24.76 11.54 -0.43
C PRO A 90 -24.91 11.23 1.08
N PRO A 91 -24.80 12.26 1.95
CA PRO A 91 -25.06 12.11 3.37
C PRO A 91 -26.43 11.47 3.60
N VAL A 92 -26.47 10.48 4.48
CA VAL A 92 -27.71 9.80 4.85
C VAL A 92 -28.36 10.58 5.98
N LEU A 93 -29.68 10.76 5.92
CA LEU A 93 -30.43 11.40 7.00
C LEU A 93 -30.28 10.59 8.29
N PRO A 94 -30.05 11.23 9.46
CA PRO A 94 -29.91 10.51 10.73
C PRO A 94 -31.08 9.56 11.04
N ALA A 95 -32.31 9.94 10.66
CA ALA A 95 -33.50 9.11 10.86
C ALA A 95 -33.52 7.81 10.03
N ALA A 96 -32.78 7.77 8.91
CA ALA A 96 -32.63 6.58 8.09
C ALA A 96 -31.47 5.69 8.56
N LEU A 97 -30.56 6.21 9.39
CA LEU A 97 -29.46 5.42 9.94
C LEU A 97 -29.96 4.58 11.11
N ILE A 98 -29.66 3.28 11.07
CA ILE A 98 -29.93 2.37 12.18
C ILE A 98 -28.63 1.81 12.73
N ASN A 99 -28.56 1.64 14.05
CA ASN A 99 -27.33 1.20 14.72
C ASN A 99 -26.95 -0.24 14.36
N HIS A 100 -27.96 -1.10 14.16
CA HIS A 100 -27.79 -2.47 13.73
C HIS A 100 -29.05 -3.01 13.05
N TYR A 101 -28.89 -4.12 12.34
CA TYR A 101 -29.98 -4.95 11.82
C TYR A 101 -29.73 -6.41 12.20
N ASP A 102 -30.77 -7.10 12.68
CA ASP A 102 -30.71 -8.52 13.01
C ASP A 102 -31.07 -9.35 11.78
N LEU A 103 -30.11 -10.14 11.29
CA LEU A 103 -30.30 -11.08 10.20
C LEU A 103 -30.09 -12.49 10.74
N GLY A 104 -31.19 -13.19 11.04
CA GLY A 104 -31.14 -14.59 11.48
C GLY A 104 -30.41 -14.81 12.80
N GLY A 105 -30.52 -13.86 13.75
CA GLY A 105 -29.83 -13.90 15.05
C GLY A 105 -28.44 -13.27 15.04
N VAL A 106 -27.99 -12.76 13.88
CA VAL A 106 -26.69 -12.10 13.74
C VAL A 106 -26.86 -10.60 13.59
N LYS A 107 -26.29 -9.83 14.52
CA LYS A 107 -26.33 -8.36 14.49
C LYS A 107 -25.33 -7.79 13.49
N LEU A 108 -25.83 -7.25 12.38
CA LEU A 108 -25.05 -6.47 11.42
C LEU A 108 -25.00 -5.01 11.85
N LYS A 109 -23.80 -4.44 11.97
CA LYS A 109 -23.57 -3.06 12.40
C LYS A 109 -22.36 -2.43 11.68
N PRO A 110 -22.18 -1.11 11.72
CA PRO A 110 -20.93 -0.48 11.29
C PRO A 110 -19.70 -1.17 11.92
N GLY A 111 -18.70 -1.47 11.11
CA GLY A 111 -17.51 -2.21 11.49
C GLY A 111 -17.59 -3.73 11.25
N SER A 112 -18.78 -4.30 11.03
CA SER A 112 -18.94 -5.72 10.65
C SER A 112 -18.50 -5.96 9.20
N THR A 113 -18.02 -7.16 8.91
CA THR A 113 -17.72 -7.62 7.54
C THR A 113 -18.68 -8.72 7.13
N VAL A 114 -19.19 -8.62 5.91
CA VAL A 114 -20.07 -9.62 5.29
C VAL A 114 -19.48 -10.12 3.98
N GLU A 115 -19.75 -11.38 3.68
CA GLU A 115 -19.55 -11.98 2.36
C GLU A 115 -20.78 -11.71 1.51
N ILE A 116 -20.55 -11.33 0.27
CA ILE A 116 -21.57 -10.89 -0.70
C ILE A 116 -21.30 -11.55 -2.05
N PRO A 117 -22.30 -11.66 -2.95
CA PRO A 117 -22.05 -11.98 -4.34
C PRO A 117 -20.95 -11.10 -4.91
N MET A 118 -20.15 -11.68 -5.79
CA MET A 118 -19.10 -10.94 -6.49
C MET A 118 -19.70 -9.73 -7.19
N LEU A 119 -19.21 -8.54 -6.88
CA LEU A 119 -19.65 -7.31 -7.53
C LEU A 119 -19.19 -7.29 -8.99
N GLU A 120 -20.08 -6.82 -9.86
CA GLU A 120 -19.81 -6.70 -11.30
C GLU A 120 -18.80 -5.58 -11.59
N GLY A 121 -17.97 -5.78 -12.61
CA GLY A 121 -17.01 -4.80 -13.12
C GLY A 121 -15.55 -5.19 -12.84
N PRO A 122 -14.68 -5.18 -13.86
CA PRO A 122 -13.28 -5.61 -13.70
C PRO A 122 -12.50 -4.73 -12.72
N GLN A 123 -12.90 -3.46 -12.58
CA GLN A 123 -12.25 -2.50 -11.69
C GLN A 123 -12.50 -2.76 -10.19
N LEU A 124 -13.47 -3.61 -9.85
CA LEU A 124 -13.70 -4.05 -8.48
C LEU A 124 -12.91 -5.32 -8.11
N PHE A 125 -12.12 -5.86 -9.04
CA PHE A 125 -11.22 -7.00 -8.81
C PHE A 125 -11.91 -8.18 -8.12
N GLN A 126 -13.12 -8.55 -8.56
CA GLN A 126 -13.90 -9.64 -7.95
C GLN A 126 -14.17 -9.43 -6.45
N ALA A 127 -14.44 -8.19 -6.03
CA ALA A 127 -14.82 -7.89 -4.66
C ALA A 127 -16.05 -8.70 -4.26
N SER A 128 -15.90 -9.50 -3.21
CA SER A 128 -16.89 -10.45 -2.69
C SER A 128 -17.10 -10.29 -1.18
N PHE A 129 -16.58 -9.20 -0.61
CA PHE A 129 -16.76 -8.85 0.78
C PHE A 129 -17.10 -7.36 0.90
N LEU A 130 -17.86 -7.00 1.92
CA LEU A 130 -18.19 -5.63 2.25
C LEU A 130 -17.85 -5.36 3.71
N TRP A 131 -17.05 -4.32 3.95
CA TRP A 131 -16.87 -3.77 5.30
C TRP A 131 -17.91 -2.67 5.54
N ILE A 132 -18.86 -2.92 6.43
CA ILE A 132 -20.04 -2.07 6.63
C ILE A 132 -19.62 -0.77 7.33
N THR A 133 -19.99 0.36 6.75
CA THR A 133 -19.85 1.69 7.37
C THR A 133 -21.19 2.20 7.90
N HIS A 134 -22.30 1.88 7.23
CA HIS A 134 -23.64 2.28 7.66
C HIS A 134 -24.66 1.19 7.35
N VAL A 135 -25.69 1.11 8.21
CA VAL A 135 -26.92 0.36 7.96
C VAL A 135 -28.03 1.38 7.76
N ILE A 136 -28.72 1.30 6.63
CA ILE A 136 -29.64 2.34 6.15
C ILE A 136 -31.03 1.72 5.97
N ASN A 137 -32.02 2.29 6.64
CA ASN A 137 -33.43 2.00 6.42
C ASN A 137 -33.98 2.89 5.30
N THR A 138 -34.42 2.27 4.21
CA THR A 138 -35.00 2.97 3.06
C THR A 138 -36.44 2.51 2.84
N SER A 139 -37.21 3.25 2.03
CA SER A 139 -38.58 2.85 1.67
C SER A 139 -38.64 1.50 0.94
N SER A 140 -37.57 1.08 0.27
CA SER A 140 -37.46 -0.22 -0.41
C SER A 140 -36.80 -1.31 0.44
N GLY A 141 -36.63 -1.08 1.76
CA GLY A 141 -36.02 -2.03 2.69
C GLY A 141 -34.64 -1.60 3.22
N ILE A 142 -33.96 -2.54 3.87
CA ILE A 142 -32.65 -2.29 4.49
C ILE A 142 -31.54 -2.40 3.44
N LYS A 143 -30.65 -1.41 3.44
CA LYS A 143 -29.43 -1.38 2.64
C LYS A 143 -28.21 -1.29 3.55
N LEU A 144 -27.12 -1.90 3.10
CA LEU A 144 -25.80 -1.80 3.73
C LEU A 144 -24.92 -0.91 2.86
N ARG A 145 -24.34 0.14 3.45
CA ARG A 145 -23.31 0.95 2.81
C ARG A 145 -21.95 0.55 3.38
N GLY A 146 -20.97 0.31 2.53
CA GLY A 146 -19.66 -0.16 2.98
C GLY A 146 -18.56 -0.09 1.93
N ILE A 147 -17.35 -0.43 2.34
CA ILE A 147 -16.17 -0.49 1.45
C ILE A 147 -16.06 -1.88 0.84
N PRO A 148 -15.98 -2.00 -0.50
CA PRO A 148 -15.76 -3.27 -1.15
C PRO A 148 -14.35 -3.79 -0.86
N LEU A 149 -14.27 -5.07 -0.56
CA LEU A 149 -13.06 -5.80 -0.21
C LEU A 149 -12.90 -6.98 -1.18
N THR A 150 -11.67 -7.16 -1.68
CA THR A 150 -11.29 -8.31 -2.51
C THR A 150 -10.16 -9.09 -1.88
N ARG A 151 -10.00 -10.36 -2.25
CA ARG A 151 -8.83 -11.15 -1.85
C ARG A 151 -7.59 -10.63 -2.57
N ALA A 152 -6.46 -10.56 -1.86
CA ALA A 152 -5.21 -10.01 -2.40
C ALA A 152 -4.75 -10.71 -3.69
N ARG A 153 -5.03 -12.02 -3.84
CA ARG A 153 -4.74 -12.78 -5.06
C ARG A 153 -5.46 -12.29 -6.31
N ASN A 154 -6.61 -11.63 -6.15
CA ASN A 154 -7.40 -11.09 -7.27
C ASN A 154 -6.78 -9.80 -7.83
N LEU A 155 -5.78 -9.20 -7.15
CA LEU A 155 -5.08 -7.99 -7.59
C LEU A 155 -3.97 -8.29 -8.62
N ARG A 156 -4.17 -9.32 -9.45
CA ARG A 156 -3.32 -9.65 -10.61
C ARG A 156 -1.82 -9.73 -10.28
N GLY A 157 -1.49 -10.25 -9.11
CA GLY A 157 -0.11 -10.44 -8.66
C GLY A 157 0.53 -9.24 -7.97
N ARG A 158 -0.12 -8.07 -7.86
CA ARG A 158 0.46 -6.87 -7.22
C ARG A 158 0.77 -7.01 -5.73
N LEU A 159 0.14 -7.96 -5.05
CA LEU A 159 0.34 -8.27 -3.63
C LEU A 159 0.73 -9.75 -3.45
N ASN A 160 1.29 -10.08 -2.29
CA ASN A 160 1.52 -11.46 -1.88
C ASN A 160 0.20 -12.25 -1.86
N ARG A 161 0.21 -13.48 -2.40
CA ARG A 161 -0.93 -14.39 -2.43
C ARG A 161 -1.14 -15.08 -1.08
N LEU A 162 -1.33 -14.28 -0.04
CA LEU A 162 -1.57 -14.77 1.31
C LEU A 162 -3.04 -15.17 1.47
N ARG A 163 -3.28 -16.37 1.99
CA ARG A 163 -4.65 -16.89 2.18
C ARG A 163 -5.42 -16.01 3.13
N ASN A 164 -6.69 -15.75 2.80
CA ASN A 164 -7.59 -14.88 3.56
C ASN A 164 -7.08 -13.44 3.77
N GLU A 165 -6.05 -13.03 3.03
CA GLU A 165 -5.67 -11.64 2.98
C GLU A 165 -6.54 -10.88 1.99
N LEU A 166 -7.04 -9.74 2.44
CA LEU A 166 -7.94 -8.86 1.71
C LEU A 166 -7.29 -7.48 1.50
N ALA A 167 -7.78 -6.79 0.47
CA ALA A 167 -7.51 -5.39 0.21
C ALA A 167 -8.82 -4.63 -0.02
N MET A 168 -8.86 -3.38 0.45
CA MET A 168 -9.94 -2.44 0.15
C MET A 168 -9.77 -1.90 -1.26
N ILE A 169 -10.86 -1.78 -2.01
CA ILE A 169 -10.88 -1.12 -3.32
C ILE A 169 -11.55 0.25 -3.19
N LEU A 170 -10.81 1.32 -3.49
CA LEU A 170 -11.27 2.69 -3.35
C LEU A 170 -11.14 3.46 -4.67
N HIS A 171 -12.27 3.83 -5.26
CA HIS A 171 -12.32 4.75 -6.39
C HIS A 171 -12.73 6.14 -5.89
N VAL A 172 -11.85 7.13 -6.06
CA VAL A 172 -12.00 8.47 -5.48
C VAL A 172 -11.75 9.56 -6.52
N ASP A 173 -12.45 10.67 -6.38
CA ASP A 173 -12.42 11.80 -7.31
C ASP A 173 -11.63 12.96 -6.67
N ALA A 174 -10.70 13.57 -7.42
CA ALA A 174 -9.80 14.60 -6.90
C ALA A 174 -10.51 15.94 -6.64
N ASP A 175 -11.63 16.18 -7.30
CA ASP A 175 -12.51 17.33 -7.09
C ASP A 175 -13.49 17.15 -5.93
N ASP A 176 -13.50 15.98 -5.27
CA ASP A 176 -14.29 15.69 -4.08
C ASP A 176 -13.41 15.70 -2.82
N SER A 177 -13.68 16.64 -1.92
CA SER A 177 -12.92 16.84 -0.67
C SER A 177 -13.33 15.91 0.48
N ARG A 178 -14.38 15.10 0.31
CA ARG A 178 -14.84 14.17 1.34
C ARG A 178 -13.83 13.04 1.56
N PRO A 179 -13.85 12.37 2.73
CA PRO A 179 -12.96 11.23 2.97
C PRO A 179 -13.07 10.13 1.91
N GLU A 180 -11.95 9.49 1.60
CA GLU A 180 -11.83 8.45 0.55
C GLU A 180 -12.84 7.31 0.78
N GLU A 181 -13.07 6.92 2.03
CA GLU A 181 -14.02 5.87 2.42
C GLU A 181 -15.48 6.27 2.13
N VAL A 182 -15.81 7.56 2.24
CA VAL A 182 -17.16 8.05 1.92
C VAL A 182 -17.40 7.97 0.42
N GLN A 183 -16.41 8.39 -0.38
CA GLN A 183 -16.51 8.37 -1.84
C GLN A 183 -16.53 6.95 -2.40
N ALA A 184 -15.67 6.08 -1.88
CA ALA A 184 -15.48 4.72 -2.38
C ALA A 184 -16.62 3.75 -2.04
N ALA A 185 -17.44 4.08 -1.03
CA ALA A 185 -18.46 3.15 -0.56
C ALA A 185 -19.45 2.72 -1.67
N VAL A 186 -19.99 1.52 -1.50
CA VAL A 186 -21.07 0.98 -2.32
C VAL A 186 -22.26 0.67 -1.43
N GLU A 187 -23.46 0.66 -2.01
CA GLU A 187 -24.68 0.23 -1.33
C GLU A 187 -25.15 -1.09 -1.93
N ILE A 188 -25.46 -2.05 -1.06
CA ILE A 188 -26.09 -3.32 -1.43
C ILE A 188 -27.39 -3.51 -0.63
N PRO A 189 -28.40 -4.20 -1.16
CA PRO A 189 -29.54 -4.62 -0.37
C PRO A 189 -29.13 -5.68 0.66
N ILE A 190 -29.86 -5.75 1.78
CA ILE A 190 -29.62 -6.76 2.82
C ILE A 190 -29.73 -8.21 2.30
N THR A 191 -30.49 -8.42 1.22
CA THR A 191 -30.70 -9.71 0.56
C THR A 191 -29.42 -10.28 -0.07
N ASP A 192 -28.43 -9.43 -0.34
CA ASP A 192 -27.15 -9.83 -0.93
C ASP A 192 -26.14 -10.29 0.13
N VAL A 193 -26.50 -10.26 1.42
CA VAL A 193 -25.63 -10.81 2.47
C VAL A 193 -25.70 -12.33 2.45
N ILE A 194 -24.56 -12.96 2.14
CA ILE A 194 -24.42 -14.42 2.19
C ILE A 194 -24.20 -14.87 3.63
N LYS A 195 -23.18 -14.30 4.29
CA LYS A 195 -22.86 -14.58 5.70
C LYS A 195 -21.98 -13.50 6.31
N THR A 196 -21.87 -13.48 7.63
CA THR A 196 -20.87 -12.66 8.33
C THR A 196 -19.50 -13.32 8.30
N ARG A 197 -18.45 -12.49 8.28
CA ARG A 197 -17.06 -12.93 8.32
C ARG A 197 -16.31 -12.18 9.41
N ASN A 198 -15.51 -12.90 10.18
CA ASN A 198 -14.56 -12.26 11.08
C ASN A 198 -13.39 -11.72 10.26
N CYS A 199 -13.27 -10.39 10.19
CA CYS A 199 -12.22 -9.71 9.46
C CYS A 199 -11.47 -8.76 10.40
N HIS A 200 -10.14 -8.85 10.39
CA HIS A 200 -9.27 -7.97 11.14
C HIS A 200 -8.64 -6.96 10.19
N LEU A 201 -9.07 -5.70 10.30
CA LEU A 201 -8.35 -4.58 9.73
C LEU A 201 -7.13 -4.35 10.62
N THR A 202 -5.93 -4.42 10.08
CA THR A 202 -4.69 -4.31 10.87
C THR A 202 -3.58 -3.66 10.07
N ASN A 203 -2.69 -2.94 10.77
CA ASN A 203 -1.43 -2.49 10.23
C ASN A 203 -0.24 -3.40 10.63
N ALA A 204 -0.50 -4.52 11.31
CA ALA A 204 0.52 -5.50 11.67
C ALA A 204 0.99 -6.31 10.44
N ASP A 205 2.24 -6.75 10.46
CA ASP A 205 2.77 -7.64 9.42
C ASP A 205 2.11 -9.02 9.49
N PHE A 206 1.79 -9.61 8.34
CA PHE A 206 1.40 -11.02 8.28
C PHE A 206 2.53 -11.93 8.78
N PRO A 207 2.28 -13.02 9.56
CA PRO A 207 0.99 -13.60 9.91
C PRO A 207 0.39 -13.14 11.25
N GLN A 208 0.79 -11.97 11.80
CA GLN A 208 0.26 -11.54 13.09
C GLN A 208 -1.27 -11.45 13.08
N HIS A 209 -1.89 -11.88 14.17
CA HIS A 209 -3.35 -11.95 14.36
C HIS A 209 -4.12 -12.92 13.43
N ARG A 210 -3.44 -13.77 12.64
CA ARG A 210 -4.12 -14.79 11.83
C ARG A 210 -4.52 -16.02 12.65
N THR A 211 -5.52 -16.75 12.18
CA THR A 211 -5.85 -18.09 12.69
C THR A 211 -4.81 -19.14 12.25
N VAL A 212 -4.44 -20.03 13.16
CA VAL A 212 -3.45 -21.10 12.93
C VAL A 212 -4.15 -22.38 12.42
N LEU A 213 -3.43 -23.16 11.61
CA LEU A 213 -3.83 -24.50 11.17
C LEU A 213 -4.02 -25.42 12.41
N GLY A 214 -5.12 -26.16 12.47
CA GLY A 214 -5.49 -27.04 13.59
C GLY A 214 -6.92 -26.84 14.11
N ILE A 215 -7.51 -25.67 13.90
CA ILE A 215 -8.93 -25.38 14.20
C ILE A 215 -9.83 -25.84 13.03
N HIS A 216 -9.36 -25.67 11.80
CA HIS A 216 -10.05 -26.12 10.60
C HIS A 216 -9.47 -27.46 10.13
N SER A 217 -10.36 -28.37 9.72
CA SER A 217 -10.03 -29.73 9.30
C SER A 217 -9.24 -29.80 7.98
N ASN A 218 -9.41 -28.81 7.09
CA ASN A 218 -8.68 -28.71 5.83
C ASN A 218 -8.53 -27.25 5.36
N ILE A 219 -7.80 -27.09 4.26
CA ILE A 219 -7.49 -25.81 3.62
C ILE A 219 -8.74 -25.08 3.12
N ALA A 220 -9.68 -25.80 2.50
CA ALA A 220 -10.90 -25.20 1.96
C ALA A 220 -11.79 -24.64 3.08
N ASN A 221 -11.93 -25.35 4.19
CA ASN A 221 -12.65 -24.84 5.37
C ASN A 221 -11.95 -23.63 5.99
N LEU A 222 -10.61 -23.61 6.04
CA LEU A 222 -9.88 -22.43 6.49
C LEU A 222 -10.15 -21.22 5.57
N GLU A 223 -10.25 -21.41 4.26
CA GLU A 223 -10.53 -20.33 3.33
C GLU A 223 -11.97 -19.81 3.44
N GLN A 224 -12.91 -20.74 3.63
CA GLN A 224 -14.33 -20.44 3.68
C GLN A 224 -14.75 -19.84 5.03
N ASP A 225 -14.16 -20.26 6.14
CA ASP A 225 -14.63 -19.90 7.48
C ASP A 225 -13.54 -19.30 8.39
N GLY A 226 -12.28 -19.37 7.98
CA GLY A 226 -11.19 -18.75 8.71
C GLY A 226 -11.26 -17.22 8.73
N VAL A 227 -10.54 -16.64 9.68
CA VAL A 227 -10.41 -15.19 9.85
C VAL A 227 -9.80 -14.56 8.61
N LEU A 228 -10.42 -13.46 8.17
CA LEU A 228 -9.95 -12.60 7.10
C LEU A 228 -9.03 -11.52 7.69
N MET A 229 -8.01 -11.14 6.94
CA MET A 229 -7.05 -10.11 7.33
C MET A 229 -7.05 -9.03 6.26
N CYS A 230 -7.39 -7.79 6.60
CA CYS A 230 -7.30 -6.67 5.67
C CYS A 230 -6.17 -5.74 6.10
N ARG A 231 -5.15 -5.61 5.24
CA ARG A 231 -3.97 -4.78 5.50
C ARG A 231 -3.72 -3.72 4.44
N TRP A 232 -4.39 -3.83 3.29
CA TRP A 232 -4.06 -3.04 2.11
C TRP A 232 -5.26 -2.21 1.65
N ARG A 233 -4.96 -1.02 1.14
CA ARG A 233 -5.87 -0.15 0.41
C ARG A 233 -5.33 -0.01 -1.01
N CYS A 234 -6.19 -0.25 -2.00
CA CYS A 234 -5.92 0.01 -3.41
C CYS A 234 -6.77 1.21 -3.83
N ILE A 235 -6.14 2.36 -4.05
CA ILE A 235 -6.81 3.63 -4.32
C ILE A 235 -6.56 4.01 -5.78
N PHE A 236 -7.64 4.30 -6.48
CA PHE A 236 -7.69 4.76 -7.86
C PHE A 236 -8.19 6.20 -7.84
N LYS A 237 -7.30 7.16 -8.14
CA LYS A 237 -7.63 8.58 -8.14
C LYS A 237 -7.97 9.05 -9.55
N TYR A 238 -9.16 9.63 -9.67
CA TYR A 238 -9.67 10.19 -10.92
C TYR A 238 -9.71 11.71 -10.82
N ARG A 239 -9.60 12.39 -11.95
CA ARG A 239 -9.70 13.85 -12.00
C ARG A 239 -11.07 14.31 -11.49
N ASP A 240 -12.11 13.60 -11.89
CA ASP A 240 -13.51 13.91 -11.63
C ASP A 240 -14.40 12.65 -11.74
N SER A 241 -15.66 12.81 -11.34
CA SER A 241 -16.66 11.74 -11.36
C SER A 241 -16.98 11.22 -12.77
N VAL A 242 -16.88 12.07 -13.80
CA VAL A 242 -17.16 11.72 -15.20
C VAL A 242 -16.14 10.71 -15.70
N THR A 243 -14.86 11.01 -15.48
CA THR A 243 -13.74 10.13 -15.83
C THR A 243 -13.87 8.80 -15.09
N ARG A 244 -14.20 8.83 -13.79
CA ARG A 244 -14.40 7.61 -13.01
C ARG A 244 -15.53 6.74 -13.56
N ILE A 245 -16.71 7.31 -13.81
CA ILE A 245 -17.87 6.57 -14.33
C ILE A 245 -17.52 5.96 -15.69
N ALA A 246 -16.87 6.72 -16.57
CA ALA A 246 -16.48 6.23 -17.88
C ALA A 246 -15.45 5.09 -17.80
N HIS A 247 -14.52 5.14 -16.84
CA HIS A 247 -13.56 4.07 -16.59
C HIS A 247 -14.24 2.79 -16.07
N ILE A 248 -15.08 2.92 -15.04
CA ILE A 248 -15.74 1.78 -14.38
C ILE A 248 -16.68 1.07 -15.36
N ASN A 249 -17.44 1.84 -16.13
CA ASN A 249 -18.40 1.32 -17.10
C ASN A 249 -17.75 0.99 -18.47
N GLN A 250 -16.43 1.19 -18.61
CA GLN A 250 -15.68 0.95 -19.85
C GLN A 250 -16.26 1.67 -21.07
N THR A 251 -16.80 2.88 -20.89
CA THR A 251 -17.44 3.64 -21.99
C THR A 251 -16.47 4.55 -22.73
N ARG A 252 -15.30 4.88 -22.15
CA ARG A 252 -14.26 5.70 -22.78
C ARG A 252 -12.88 5.09 -22.53
N LYS A 253 -12.13 4.86 -23.61
CA LYS A 253 -10.80 4.21 -23.57
C LYS A 253 -9.76 4.99 -22.76
N ASN A 254 -9.76 6.32 -22.85
CA ASN A 254 -8.79 7.17 -22.16
C ASN A 254 -9.26 7.62 -20.77
N ALA A 255 -10.41 7.13 -20.29
CA ALA A 255 -10.86 7.39 -18.95
C ALA A 255 -10.11 6.45 -17.99
N VAL A 256 -8.90 6.84 -17.59
CA VAL A 256 -8.08 6.09 -16.64
C VAL A 256 -7.81 6.93 -15.39
N PRO A 257 -7.55 6.30 -14.23
CA PRO A 257 -7.07 7.00 -13.05
C PRO A 257 -5.74 7.70 -13.37
N PHE A 258 -5.58 8.94 -12.91
CA PHE A 258 -4.32 9.66 -13.10
C PHE A 258 -3.26 9.27 -12.05
N GLU A 259 -3.70 8.69 -10.93
CA GLU A 259 -2.83 8.18 -9.89
C GLU A 259 -3.40 6.90 -9.27
N PHE A 260 -2.50 5.96 -9.00
CA PHE A 260 -2.79 4.68 -8.36
C PHE A 260 -1.96 4.54 -7.10
N ILE A 261 -2.55 3.98 -6.05
CA ILE A 261 -1.89 3.78 -4.77
C ILE A 261 -2.21 2.38 -4.26
N VAL A 262 -1.18 1.65 -3.85
CA VAL A 262 -1.30 0.41 -3.09
C VAL A 262 -0.57 0.63 -1.79
N GLU A 263 -1.32 0.82 -0.71
CA GLU A 263 -0.75 1.18 0.58
C GLU A 263 -1.22 0.28 1.71
N HIS A 264 -0.35 0.12 2.69
CA HIS A 264 -0.70 -0.53 3.93
C HIS A 264 -1.62 0.37 4.76
N LEU A 265 -2.56 -0.23 5.50
CA LEU A 265 -3.30 0.47 6.54
C LEU A 265 -2.31 1.05 7.54
N ASN A 266 -2.58 2.28 7.98
CA ASN A 266 -1.87 2.90 9.08
C ASN A 266 -2.61 2.65 10.41
N ALA A 267 -1.93 2.93 11.54
CA ALA A 267 -2.46 2.72 12.88
C ALA A 267 -3.82 3.40 13.14
N LYS A 268 -4.13 4.52 12.48
CA LYS A 268 -5.41 5.24 12.63
C LYS A 268 -6.56 4.63 11.85
N GLN A 269 -6.25 3.83 10.84
CA GLN A 269 -7.23 3.13 10.00
C GLN A 269 -7.59 1.75 10.57
N VAL A 270 -6.90 1.30 11.62
CA VAL A 270 -7.23 0.08 12.34
C VAL A 270 -8.42 0.32 13.26
N ASN A 271 -9.45 -0.53 13.15
CA ASN A 271 -10.70 -0.37 13.90
C ASN A 271 -10.60 -0.82 15.37
N LYS A 272 -9.84 -1.88 15.66
CA LYS A 272 -9.70 -2.45 17.00
C LYS A 272 -8.26 -2.29 17.48
N LYS A 273 -8.06 -1.62 18.62
CA LYS A 273 -6.72 -1.37 19.21
C LYS A 273 -5.87 -2.63 19.37
N ARG A 274 -6.49 -3.78 19.68
CA ARG A 274 -5.79 -5.08 19.82
C ARG A 274 -5.11 -5.59 18.53
N PHE A 275 -5.49 -5.04 17.37
CA PHE A 275 -4.90 -5.34 16.07
C PHE A 275 -4.03 -4.20 15.53
N THR A 276 -3.70 -3.21 16.37
CA THR A 276 -2.87 -2.08 15.99
C THR A 276 -1.43 -2.30 16.44
N VAL A 277 -0.47 -2.04 15.56
CA VAL A 277 0.95 -2.00 15.86
C VAL A 277 1.45 -0.56 15.67
N PRO A 278 2.32 -0.02 16.55
CA PRO A 278 2.91 1.30 16.32
C PRO A 278 3.66 1.37 14.98
N GLU A 279 3.52 2.48 14.24
CA GLU A 279 4.19 2.64 12.94
C GLU A 279 5.72 2.55 13.07
N SER A 280 6.24 3.05 14.19
CA SER A 280 7.63 2.93 14.60
C SER A 280 8.12 1.48 14.55
N SER A 281 7.35 0.56 15.15
CA SER A 281 7.65 -0.87 15.16
C SER A 281 7.70 -1.42 13.73
N ARG A 282 6.67 -1.15 12.91
CA ARG A 282 6.56 -1.65 11.54
C ARG A 282 7.72 -1.20 10.64
N PHE A 283 8.07 0.08 10.68
CA PHE A 283 9.14 0.61 9.85
C PHE A 283 10.53 0.05 10.19
N ASN A 284 10.74 -0.36 11.44
CA ASN A 284 12.04 -0.80 11.92
C ASN A 284 12.26 -2.30 11.78
N VAL A 285 11.22 -3.13 11.62
CA VAL A 285 11.37 -4.59 11.52
C VAL A 285 12.32 -4.98 10.38
N TRP A 286 12.16 -4.34 9.22
CA TRP A 286 12.91 -4.72 8.02
C TRP A 286 14.20 -3.91 7.80
N ARG A 287 14.20 -2.60 8.08
CA ARG A 287 15.39 -1.74 7.92
C ARG A 287 16.21 -1.60 9.21
N GLY A 288 15.55 -1.51 10.36
CA GLY A 288 16.12 -1.02 11.62
C GLY A 288 15.76 0.45 11.89
N GLY A 289 16.37 1.04 12.92
CA GLY A 289 16.03 2.35 13.48
C GLY A 289 16.08 3.54 12.52
N LYS A 290 15.41 4.63 12.92
CA LYS A 290 15.36 5.89 12.18
C LYS A 290 16.16 6.98 12.89
N THR A 291 16.98 7.74 12.15
CA THR A 291 17.68 8.93 12.70
C THR A 291 17.17 10.18 11.99
N ARG A 292 16.77 11.21 12.76
CA ARG A 292 16.38 12.50 12.20
C ARG A 292 17.57 13.15 11.50
N GLY A 293 17.37 13.59 10.27
CA GLY A 293 18.45 14.16 9.45
C GLY A 293 19.23 13.14 8.62
N GLY A 294 18.92 11.84 8.72
CA GLY A 294 19.45 10.80 7.85
C GLY A 294 20.73 10.12 8.35
N GLU A 295 21.28 9.25 7.51
CA GLU A 295 22.43 8.41 7.85
C GLU A 295 23.80 9.10 7.72
N HIS A 296 23.91 10.22 6.99
CA HIS A 296 25.17 10.93 6.88
C HIS A 296 25.35 11.91 8.05
N ASP A 297 26.25 11.55 8.95
CA ASP A 297 26.72 12.36 10.08
C ASP A 297 28.18 12.74 9.84
N PRO A 298 28.49 14.04 9.58
CA PRO A 298 29.86 14.51 9.36
C PRO A 298 30.81 14.22 10.53
N GLU A 299 30.29 14.10 11.75
CA GLU A 299 31.08 13.80 12.95
C GLU A 299 31.34 12.28 13.12
N ASN A 300 30.71 11.44 12.30
CA ASN A 300 30.74 9.98 12.43
C ASN A 300 30.64 9.27 11.07
N GLU A 301 31.37 9.74 10.06
CA GLU A 301 31.27 9.27 8.67
C GLU A 301 31.49 7.75 8.48
N ASN A 302 32.16 7.09 9.44
CA ASN A 302 32.49 5.66 9.41
C ASN A 302 31.90 4.85 10.58
N GLY A 303 31.01 5.45 11.40
CA GLY A 303 30.42 4.76 12.53
C GLY A 303 29.26 3.83 12.14
N PRO A 304 28.98 2.77 12.92
CA PRO A 304 27.80 1.95 12.70
C PRO A 304 26.53 2.80 12.89
N VAL A 305 25.63 2.77 11.90
CA VAL A 305 24.30 3.37 11.97
C VAL A 305 23.38 2.50 12.85
N ASN A 306 23.68 2.46 14.15
CA ASN A 306 22.82 1.89 15.18
C ASN A 306 22.15 3.05 15.92
N GLY A 307 21.20 3.71 15.26
CA GLY A 307 20.42 4.79 15.86
C GLY A 307 19.22 4.24 16.65
N PRO A 308 18.83 4.87 17.78
CA PRO A 308 17.54 4.60 18.42
C PRO A 308 16.39 4.89 17.45
N VAL A 309 15.17 4.48 17.79
CA VAL A 309 14.01 4.85 16.98
C VAL A 309 13.68 6.32 17.22
N VAL A 310 13.94 7.16 16.21
CA VAL A 310 13.72 8.61 16.30
C VAL A 310 12.48 9.05 15.53
N GLN A 311 11.70 9.92 16.17
CA GLN A 311 10.57 10.62 15.57
C GLN A 311 11.04 11.65 14.54
N VAL A 312 10.54 11.58 13.30
CA VAL A 312 10.96 12.48 12.20
C VAL A 312 9.86 13.49 11.84
N ASP A 313 8.62 13.18 12.22
CA ASP A 313 7.36 13.73 11.74
C ASP A 313 6.59 14.57 12.79
N GLY A 314 7.18 14.80 13.96
CA GLY A 314 6.74 15.83 14.93
C GLY A 314 5.42 15.59 15.68
N LYS A 315 4.74 14.44 15.50
CA LYS A 315 3.53 14.07 16.27
C LYS A 315 3.86 13.18 17.46
N GLU A 316 3.56 13.63 18.69
CA GLU A 316 3.85 12.93 19.94
C GLU A 316 3.41 11.45 19.92
N ASP A 317 4.36 10.56 19.64
CA ASP A 317 4.26 9.14 19.94
C ASP A 317 5.08 8.93 21.21
N PRO A 318 4.47 8.56 22.35
CA PRO A 318 5.18 8.43 23.62
C PRO A 318 6.29 7.39 23.61
N GLU A 319 6.35 6.50 22.61
CA GLU A 319 7.42 5.50 22.45
C GLU A 319 8.63 5.99 21.64
N LEU A 320 8.57 7.20 21.04
CA LEU A 320 9.63 7.71 20.17
C LEU A 320 10.51 8.75 20.87
N VAL A 321 11.83 8.64 20.69
CA VAL A 321 12.80 9.61 21.21
C VAL A 321 12.99 10.71 20.15
N ILE A 322 12.83 11.99 20.52
CA ILE A 322 13.16 13.11 19.64
C ILE A 322 14.66 13.43 19.80
N VAL A 323 15.43 13.21 18.73
CA VAL A 323 16.85 13.62 18.67
C VAL A 323 16.95 14.84 17.76
N GLY A 324 17.69 15.85 18.22
CA GLY A 324 18.00 17.03 17.42
C GLY A 324 18.83 16.66 16.19
N LYS A 325 18.51 17.26 15.04
CA LYS A 325 19.35 17.14 13.85
C LYS A 325 20.70 17.79 14.14
N LYS A 326 21.80 17.07 13.93
CA LYS A 326 23.16 17.64 14.07
C LYS A 326 23.46 18.63 12.94
N LEU A 327 24.37 19.57 13.20
CA LEU A 327 24.83 20.50 12.17
C LEU A 327 25.47 19.71 11.01
N GLY A 328 25.07 19.99 9.77
CA GLY A 328 25.60 19.31 8.58
C GLY A 328 25.03 17.91 8.30
N GLN A 329 24.21 17.34 9.17
CA GLN A 329 23.59 16.01 8.96
C GLN A 329 22.65 16.03 7.74
N ARG A 330 22.72 15.02 6.87
CA ARG A 330 21.94 14.95 5.62
C ARG A 330 21.39 13.55 5.36
N TYR A 331 20.23 13.50 4.70
CA TYR A 331 19.69 12.25 4.17
C TYR A 331 20.55 11.76 3.02
N THR A 332 20.82 10.47 3.01
CA THR A 332 21.66 9.82 2.01
C THR A 332 20.84 9.37 0.80
N PHE A 333 21.41 9.54 -0.38
CA PHE A 333 20.79 9.18 -1.66
C PHE A 333 21.66 8.15 -2.38
N GLY A 334 21.02 7.10 -2.90
CA GLY A 334 21.63 6.13 -3.80
C GLY A 334 21.00 6.20 -5.19
N ASP A 335 21.80 6.06 -6.24
CA ASP A 335 21.36 6.16 -7.64
C ASP A 335 21.77 4.90 -8.42
N MET A 336 20.81 4.04 -8.78
CA MET A 336 21.09 2.80 -9.51
C MET A 336 20.62 2.93 -10.94
N PHE A 337 21.42 2.42 -11.89
CA PHE A 337 21.31 2.77 -13.30
C PHE A 337 21.49 4.28 -13.50
N SER A 338 22.50 4.83 -12.84
CA SER A 338 22.62 6.27 -12.59
C SER A 338 22.86 7.11 -13.83
N GLY A 339 23.30 6.49 -14.93
CA GLY A 339 23.82 7.19 -16.10
C GLY A 339 24.86 8.24 -15.69
N ALA A 340 24.84 9.39 -16.34
CA ALA A 340 25.70 10.53 -16.00
C ALA A 340 25.26 11.30 -14.74
N GLY A 341 24.21 10.84 -14.02
CA GLY A 341 23.81 11.38 -12.72
C GLY A 341 22.81 12.54 -12.77
N GLY A 342 21.88 12.53 -13.72
CA GLY A 342 20.81 13.55 -13.80
C GLY A 342 19.92 13.58 -12.55
N ALA A 343 19.49 12.40 -12.07
CA ALA A 343 18.73 12.28 -10.84
C ALA A 343 19.55 12.67 -9.60
N SER A 344 20.81 12.21 -9.53
CA SER A 344 21.76 12.62 -8.49
C SER A 344 21.99 14.14 -8.45
N CYS A 345 22.01 14.83 -9.60
CA CYS A 345 22.08 16.29 -9.65
C CYS A 345 20.87 16.94 -8.98
N GLY A 346 19.66 16.46 -9.29
CA GLY A 346 18.42 16.91 -8.64
C GLY A 346 18.43 16.64 -7.13
N ALA A 347 18.84 15.44 -6.72
CA ALA A 347 18.94 15.05 -5.32
C ALA A 347 19.95 15.93 -4.55
N ARG A 348 21.14 16.20 -5.12
CA ARG A 348 22.12 17.09 -4.51
C ARG A 348 21.56 18.51 -4.34
N LYS A 349 20.88 19.04 -5.35
CA LYS A 349 20.20 20.35 -5.27
C LYS A 349 19.11 20.39 -4.19
N ALA A 350 18.41 19.27 -3.98
CA ALA A 350 17.44 19.12 -2.89
C ALA A 350 18.07 18.93 -1.50
N GLY A 351 19.41 18.89 -1.40
CA GLY A 351 20.14 18.83 -0.13
C GLY A 351 20.50 17.42 0.35
N PHE A 352 20.34 16.39 -0.48
CA PHE A 352 20.77 15.03 -0.16
C PHE A 352 22.29 14.88 -0.24
N GLN A 353 22.85 13.98 0.58
CA GLN A 353 24.21 13.48 0.42
C GLN A 353 24.20 12.32 -0.58
N ILE A 354 24.86 12.48 -1.73
CA ILE A 354 25.01 11.39 -2.70
C ILE A 354 26.03 10.40 -2.12
N LYS A 355 25.59 9.17 -1.89
CA LYS A 355 26.38 8.18 -1.14
C LYS A 355 26.92 7.06 -2.03
N VAL A 356 26.08 6.53 -2.90
CA VAL A 356 26.44 5.38 -3.74
C VAL A 356 25.73 5.48 -5.09
N ALA A 357 26.45 5.10 -6.15
CA ALA A 357 25.88 4.99 -7.48
C ALA A 357 26.38 3.73 -8.18
N CYS A 358 25.60 3.20 -9.12
CA CYS A 358 26.00 2.06 -9.93
C CYS A 358 25.51 2.23 -11.37
N ASP A 359 26.43 2.11 -12.31
CA ASP A 359 26.17 2.03 -13.75
C ASP A 359 27.31 1.22 -14.39
N HIS A 360 27.12 0.75 -15.63
CA HIS A 360 28.14 -0.01 -16.37
C HIS A 360 28.60 0.68 -17.64
N HIS A 361 27.98 1.80 -18.01
CA HIS A 361 28.37 2.54 -19.20
C HIS A 361 29.57 3.44 -18.88
N ALA A 362 30.76 3.04 -19.34
CA ALA A 362 32.03 3.70 -19.03
C ALA A 362 32.01 5.24 -19.22
N GLY A 363 31.42 5.75 -20.31
CA GLY A 363 31.34 7.20 -20.53
C GLY A 363 30.43 7.92 -19.52
N ALA A 364 29.38 7.24 -19.05
CA ALA A 364 28.47 7.77 -18.05
C ALA A 364 29.13 7.74 -16.67
N CYS A 365 29.80 6.64 -16.33
CA CYS A 365 30.60 6.49 -15.11
C CYS A 365 31.72 7.53 -15.02
N ASN A 366 32.45 7.80 -16.11
CA ASN A 366 33.48 8.85 -16.13
C ASN A 366 32.89 10.23 -15.79
N THR A 367 31.78 10.59 -16.44
CA THR A 367 31.08 11.85 -16.15
C THR A 367 30.58 11.89 -14.70
N TYR A 368 30.00 10.78 -14.23
CA TYR A 368 29.48 10.69 -12.87
C TYR A 368 30.60 10.86 -11.83
N ALA A 369 31.75 10.22 -12.03
CA ALA A 369 32.90 10.31 -11.13
C ALA A 369 33.47 11.74 -11.03
N GLU A 370 33.48 12.49 -12.14
CA GLU A 370 33.89 13.89 -12.15
C GLU A 370 32.89 14.80 -11.41
N VAL A 371 31.59 14.56 -11.59
CA VAL A 371 30.52 15.41 -11.02
C VAL A 371 30.21 15.07 -9.57
N PHE A 372 30.41 13.81 -9.15
CA PHE A 372 30.11 13.28 -7.82
C PHE A 372 31.31 12.55 -7.20
N PRO A 373 32.47 13.23 -7.03
CA PRO A 373 33.66 12.60 -6.46
C PRO A 373 33.46 12.12 -5.01
N GLU A 374 32.44 12.62 -4.31
CA GLU A 374 32.09 12.19 -2.95
C GLU A 374 31.31 10.88 -2.91
N ALA A 375 30.73 10.44 -4.03
CA ALA A 375 29.89 9.26 -4.09
C ALA A 375 30.74 8.00 -4.33
N GLN A 376 30.37 6.89 -3.69
CA GLN A 376 30.96 5.59 -4.03
C GLN A 376 30.34 5.09 -5.34
N LEU A 377 31.01 5.34 -6.45
CA LEU A 377 30.61 4.86 -7.77
C LEU A 377 31.09 3.42 -7.99
N TYR A 378 30.16 2.55 -8.40
CA TYR A 378 30.42 1.20 -8.84
C TYR A 378 30.23 1.14 -10.36
N ASP A 379 31.35 1.16 -11.10
CA ASP A 379 31.39 1.00 -12.56
C ASP A 379 31.37 -0.49 -12.94
N ILE A 380 30.21 -1.13 -12.72
CA ILE A 380 29.97 -2.56 -12.95
C ILE A 380 28.51 -2.79 -13.34
N ASP A 381 28.23 -3.96 -13.89
CA ASP A 381 26.86 -4.40 -14.13
C ASP A 381 26.05 -4.48 -12.82
N ILE A 382 24.77 -4.11 -12.89
CA ILE A 382 23.91 -4.02 -11.72
C ILE A 382 23.74 -5.37 -11.00
N PHE A 383 23.77 -6.48 -11.74
CA PHE A 383 23.63 -7.81 -11.17
C PHE A 383 24.89 -8.21 -10.41
N ASP A 384 26.08 -7.77 -10.84
CA ASP A 384 27.32 -7.93 -10.10
C ASP A 384 27.31 -7.08 -8.82
N PHE A 385 26.82 -5.85 -8.91
CA PHE A 385 26.59 -5.02 -7.74
C PHE A 385 25.65 -5.72 -6.74
N ILE A 386 24.54 -6.30 -7.19
CA ILE A 386 23.61 -7.04 -6.33
C ILE A 386 24.31 -8.23 -5.65
N ARG A 387 25.07 -9.02 -6.41
CA ARG A 387 25.78 -10.22 -5.90
C ARG A 387 26.96 -9.91 -4.98
N SER A 388 27.50 -8.69 -5.01
CA SER A 388 28.68 -8.33 -4.21
C SER A 388 28.43 -8.47 -2.70
N GLU A 389 29.20 -9.32 -2.00
CA GLU A 389 29.01 -9.53 -0.56
C GLU A 389 29.65 -8.42 0.32
N GLY A 390 30.61 -7.67 -0.24
CA GLY A 390 31.33 -6.61 0.45
C GLY A 390 30.57 -5.28 0.60
N VAL A 391 29.49 -5.09 -0.17
CA VAL A 391 28.75 -3.82 -0.20
C VAL A 391 27.68 -3.81 0.89
N LYS A 392 28.06 -3.33 2.09
CA LYS A 392 27.15 -3.11 3.23
C LYS A 392 26.67 -1.66 3.30
N VAL A 393 26.23 -1.13 2.16
CA VAL A 393 25.75 0.26 2.07
C VAL A 393 24.24 0.32 2.26
N ARG A 394 23.79 1.25 3.10
CA ARG A 394 22.39 1.67 3.21
C ARG A 394 22.27 3.10 2.74
N VAL A 395 21.10 3.45 2.19
CA VAL A 395 20.75 4.81 1.78
C VAL A 395 19.38 5.16 2.31
N ASP A 396 19.11 6.40 2.67
CA ASP A 396 17.78 6.84 3.12
C ASP A 396 16.79 6.85 1.97
N VAL A 397 17.23 7.36 0.82
CA VAL A 397 16.47 7.44 -0.43
C VAL A 397 17.22 6.69 -1.53
N LEU A 398 16.50 5.87 -2.29
CA LEU A 398 17.04 5.16 -3.46
C LEU A 398 16.30 5.60 -4.72
N HIS A 399 17.03 5.94 -5.77
CA HIS A 399 16.46 6.12 -7.10
C HIS A 399 16.87 4.96 -8.01
N LEU A 400 15.93 4.54 -8.86
CA LEU A 400 16.07 3.44 -9.80
C LEU A 400 15.66 3.93 -11.19
N SER A 401 16.57 3.84 -12.17
CA SER A 401 16.31 4.25 -13.56
C SER A 401 16.65 3.14 -14.55
N PRO A 402 16.03 1.94 -14.43
CA PRO A 402 16.40 0.82 -15.28
C PRO A 402 16.16 1.15 -16.77
N PRO A 403 16.90 0.50 -17.69
CA PRO A 403 16.75 0.76 -19.13
C PRO A 403 15.30 0.67 -19.61
N CYS A 404 14.82 1.72 -20.28
CA CYS A 404 13.41 1.90 -20.61
C CYS A 404 13.04 1.45 -22.04
N GLN A 405 14.01 1.04 -22.86
CA GLN A 405 13.84 0.90 -24.31
C GLN A 405 12.77 -0.12 -24.68
N TYR A 406 12.74 -1.26 -23.99
CA TYR A 406 11.75 -2.32 -24.23
C TYR A 406 10.31 -1.86 -23.94
N TRP A 407 10.14 -1.01 -22.93
CA TRP A 407 8.84 -0.53 -22.46
C TRP A 407 8.35 0.69 -23.24
N SER A 408 9.22 1.28 -24.06
CA SER A 408 8.91 2.48 -24.82
C SER A 408 7.81 2.19 -25.87
N PRO A 409 6.86 3.12 -26.07
CA PRO A 409 5.92 3.07 -27.19
C PRO A 409 6.62 3.01 -28.56
N ALA A 410 7.85 3.51 -28.66
CA ALA A 410 8.65 3.44 -29.89
C ALA A 410 9.20 2.03 -30.16
N HIS A 411 9.13 1.11 -29.20
CA HIS A 411 9.52 -0.28 -29.38
C HIS A 411 8.41 -1.07 -30.07
N THR A 412 8.52 -1.19 -31.39
CA THR A 412 7.55 -1.85 -32.27
C THR A 412 8.00 -3.22 -32.79
N VAL A 413 9.29 -3.54 -32.64
CA VAL A 413 9.91 -4.79 -33.09
C VAL A 413 10.83 -5.33 -32.00
N VAL A 414 10.95 -6.65 -31.91
CA VAL A 414 11.83 -7.32 -30.94
C VAL A 414 13.26 -6.81 -31.10
N GLY A 415 13.83 -6.34 -29.99
CA GLY A 415 15.18 -5.84 -29.89
C GLY A 415 16.14 -6.88 -29.33
N VAL A 416 17.42 -6.76 -29.68
CA VAL A 416 18.48 -7.67 -29.20
C VAL A 416 18.63 -7.61 -27.67
N ASN A 417 18.29 -6.48 -27.05
CA ASN A 417 18.49 -6.21 -25.63
C ASN A 417 17.22 -6.37 -24.77
N ASP A 418 16.09 -6.81 -25.35
CA ASP A 418 14.81 -6.89 -24.64
C ASP A 418 14.89 -7.76 -23.39
N GLY A 419 15.51 -8.93 -23.50
CA GLY A 419 15.72 -9.83 -22.37
C GLY A 419 16.59 -9.22 -21.26
N ALA A 420 17.56 -8.37 -21.59
CA ALA A 420 18.37 -7.65 -20.61
C ALA A 420 17.56 -6.55 -19.92
N ASN A 421 16.75 -5.79 -20.66
CA ASN A 421 15.88 -4.74 -20.13
C ASN A 421 14.84 -5.31 -19.16
N ILE A 422 14.21 -6.45 -19.51
CA ILE A 422 13.26 -7.16 -18.63
C ILE A 422 13.92 -7.60 -17.33
N LYS A 423 15.14 -8.15 -17.40
CA LYS A 423 15.90 -8.55 -16.22
C LYS A 423 16.29 -7.35 -15.36
N ALA A 424 16.71 -6.24 -15.98
CA ALA A 424 17.08 -5.02 -15.25
C ALA A 424 15.90 -4.42 -14.48
N LEU A 425 14.70 -4.42 -15.06
CA LEU A 425 13.49 -4.03 -14.34
C LEU A 425 13.24 -4.95 -13.13
N SER A 426 13.41 -6.27 -13.33
CA SER A 426 13.25 -7.26 -12.25
C SER A 426 14.29 -7.09 -11.13
N ALA A 427 15.50 -6.62 -11.43
CA ALA A 427 16.54 -6.38 -10.43
C ALA A 427 16.19 -5.27 -9.41
N CYS A 428 15.22 -4.41 -9.70
CA CYS A 428 14.84 -3.27 -8.85
C CYS A 428 14.47 -3.69 -7.41
N HIS A 429 13.74 -4.80 -7.24
CA HIS A 429 13.37 -5.25 -5.91
C HIS A 429 14.58 -5.82 -5.14
N GLU A 430 15.53 -6.44 -5.83
CA GLU A 430 16.76 -6.94 -5.21
C GLU A 430 17.66 -5.79 -4.74
N LEU A 431 17.72 -4.69 -5.49
CA LEU A 431 18.40 -3.47 -5.06
C LEU A 431 17.76 -2.86 -3.81
N ILE A 432 16.44 -2.81 -3.75
CA ILE A 432 15.70 -2.40 -2.54
C ILE A 432 16.04 -3.34 -1.38
N ASN A 433 16.07 -4.65 -1.60
CA ASN A 433 16.44 -5.61 -0.56
C ASN A 433 17.91 -5.46 -0.10
N LYS A 434 18.83 -5.11 -0.99
CA LYS A 434 20.24 -4.93 -0.67
C LYS A 434 20.51 -3.62 0.07
N LEU A 435 20.02 -2.51 -0.48
CA LEU A 435 20.28 -1.14 0.02
C LEU A 435 19.31 -0.71 1.13
N ARG A 436 18.23 -1.47 1.32
CA ARG A 436 17.22 -1.33 2.37
C ARG A 436 16.67 0.09 2.52
N PRO A 437 16.32 0.85 1.45
CA PRO A 437 15.91 2.27 1.52
C PRO A 437 14.76 2.56 2.50
N ARG A 438 14.52 3.83 2.85
CA ARG A 438 13.30 4.23 3.59
C ARG A 438 12.22 4.61 2.61
N LEU A 439 12.66 5.28 1.54
CA LEU A 439 11.87 5.69 0.40
C LEU A 439 12.66 5.34 -0.85
N PHE A 440 11.95 4.93 -1.90
CA PHE A 440 12.54 4.81 -3.21
C PHE A 440 11.68 5.51 -4.25
N THR A 441 12.31 5.89 -5.35
CA THR A 441 11.64 6.34 -6.56
C THR A 441 12.13 5.49 -7.72
N LEU A 442 11.27 5.27 -8.69
CA LEU A 442 11.59 4.54 -9.91
C LEU A 442 11.03 5.32 -11.09
N GLU A 443 11.87 5.58 -12.08
CA GLU A 443 11.49 6.23 -13.34
C GLU A 443 11.37 5.16 -14.44
N GLN A 444 10.33 5.30 -15.27
CA GLN A 444 10.11 4.51 -16.48
C GLN A 444 9.25 5.28 -17.48
N THR A 445 9.32 4.86 -18.75
CA THR A 445 8.42 5.36 -19.79
C THR A 445 6.98 4.93 -19.53
N TYR A 446 6.01 5.77 -19.92
CA TYR A 446 4.58 5.50 -19.73
C TYR A 446 4.11 4.22 -20.44
N GLY A 447 4.84 3.77 -21.47
CA GLY A 447 4.52 2.57 -22.22
C GLY A 447 4.52 1.30 -21.36
N ILE A 448 5.21 1.28 -20.20
CA ILE A 448 5.15 0.16 -19.24
C ILE A 448 3.73 -0.15 -18.74
N LEU A 449 2.80 0.82 -18.81
CA LEU A 449 1.40 0.65 -18.42
C LEU A 449 0.52 0.06 -19.52
N HIS A 450 1.06 -0.20 -20.71
CA HIS A 450 0.31 -0.82 -21.81
C HIS A 450 -0.14 -2.25 -21.42
N PRO A 451 -1.36 -2.69 -21.79
CA PRO A 451 -1.89 -4.02 -21.43
C PRO A 451 -0.93 -5.20 -21.68
N LYS A 452 -0.24 -5.23 -22.84
CA LYS A 452 0.82 -6.21 -23.17
C LYS A 452 1.94 -6.36 -22.13
N PHE A 453 2.17 -5.36 -21.28
CA PHE A 453 3.18 -5.38 -20.22
C PHE A 453 2.59 -5.49 -18.81
N GLU A 454 1.27 -5.71 -18.68
CA GLU A 454 0.58 -5.77 -17.38
C GLU A 454 1.26 -6.78 -16.44
N PHE A 455 1.63 -7.96 -16.95
CA PHE A 455 2.33 -8.97 -16.17
C PHE A 455 3.63 -8.43 -15.55
N TYR A 456 4.49 -7.79 -16.34
CA TYR A 456 5.78 -7.25 -15.89
C TYR A 456 5.58 -6.10 -14.90
N PHE A 457 4.65 -5.20 -15.18
CA PHE A 457 4.35 -4.08 -14.29
C PHE A 457 3.79 -4.57 -12.94
N ASN A 458 2.87 -5.53 -12.95
CA ASN A 458 2.31 -6.09 -11.71
C ASN A 458 3.38 -6.85 -10.92
N ARG A 459 4.30 -7.56 -11.60
CA ARG A 459 5.47 -8.19 -10.97
C ARG A 459 6.43 -7.17 -10.37
N LEU A 460 6.63 -6.02 -11.01
CA LEU A 460 7.43 -4.93 -10.46
C LEU A 460 6.81 -4.40 -9.15
N VAL A 461 5.51 -4.10 -9.16
CA VAL A 461 4.76 -3.67 -7.98
C VAL A 461 4.85 -4.71 -6.86
N HIS A 462 4.69 -6.00 -7.19
CA HIS A 462 4.88 -7.11 -6.27
C HIS A 462 6.28 -7.16 -5.66
N GLY A 463 7.29 -6.87 -6.47
CA GLY A 463 8.68 -6.65 -6.05
C GLY A 463 8.80 -5.75 -4.82
N PHE A 464 7.96 -4.73 -4.73
CA PHE A 464 8.00 -3.74 -3.67
C PHE A 464 7.08 -4.09 -2.51
N THR A 465 5.85 -4.51 -2.82
CA THR A 465 4.83 -4.81 -1.79
C THR A 465 5.18 -6.07 -0.99
N GLN A 466 5.98 -6.99 -1.54
CA GLN A 466 6.48 -8.15 -0.77
C GLN A 466 7.40 -7.76 0.40
N TYR A 467 8.02 -6.58 0.34
CA TYR A 467 8.80 -5.99 1.44
C TYR A 467 7.95 -5.00 2.28
N ASN A 468 6.62 -5.07 2.17
CA ASN A 468 5.65 -4.22 2.85
C ASN A 468 5.77 -2.71 2.53
N TYR A 469 6.34 -2.35 1.37
CA TYR A 469 6.26 -0.96 0.90
C TYR A 469 4.84 -0.63 0.43
N SER A 470 4.38 0.56 0.84
CA SER A 470 3.32 1.25 0.12
C SER A 470 3.92 1.88 -1.15
N VAL A 471 3.22 1.76 -2.26
CA VAL A 471 3.64 2.31 -3.55
C VAL A 471 2.55 3.18 -4.16
N ARG A 472 2.95 4.24 -4.84
CA ARG A 472 2.08 5.07 -5.67
C ARG A 472 2.75 5.33 -7.01
N TRP A 473 1.96 5.40 -8.07
CA TRP A 473 2.47 5.72 -9.40
C TRP A 473 1.48 6.59 -10.16
N LYS A 474 2.04 7.43 -11.03
CA LYS A 474 1.32 8.31 -11.95
C LYS A 474 2.20 8.63 -13.14
N ILE A 475 1.59 9.03 -14.24
CA ILE A 475 2.30 9.65 -15.37
C ILE A 475 2.51 11.13 -15.02
N VAL A 476 3.71 11.64 -15.22
CA VAL A 476 4.06 13.04 -14.96
C VAL A 476 4.53 13.69 -16.25
N ASN A 477 3.89 14.79 -16.64
CA ASN A 477 4.38 15.62 -17.72
C ASN A 477 5.47 16.57 -17.18
N LEU A 478 6.70 16.44 -17.69
CA LEU A 478 7.82 17.26 -17.23
C LEU A 478 7.74 18.72 -17.70
N VAL A 479 6.88 19.02 -18.67
CA VAL A 479 6.58 20.39 -19.09
C VAL A 479 6.02 21.23 -17.94
N ASP A 480 5.21 20.61 -17.06
CA ASP A 480 4.68 21.25 -15.87
C ASP A 480 5.78 21.66 -14.86
N TRP A 481 6.98 21.12 -15.02
CA TRP A 481 8.15 21.36 -14.16
C TRP A 481 9.21 22.24 -14.83
N GLY A 482 8.86 22.90 -15.94
CA GLY A 482 9.73 23.83 -16.64
C GLY A 482 10.76 23.18 -17.57
N SER A 483 10.63 21.87 -17.86
CA SER A 483 11.34 21.24 -18.97
C SER A 483 10.62 21.61 -20.27
N PRO A 484 11.29 22.11 -21.32
CA PRO A 484 10.62 22.41 -22.60
C PRO A 484 10.21 21.14 -23.38
N ALA A 485 10.56 19.95 -22.86
CA ALA A 485 10.28 18.64 -23.45
C ALA A 485 10.00 17.59 -22.35
#